data_AF-A0A532B7X5-F1
#
_entry.id   AF-A0A532B7X5-F1
#
_cell.length_a   1.000
_cell.length_b   1.000
_cell.length_c   1.000
_cell.angle_alpha   90.00
_cell.angle_beta   90.00
_cell.angle_gamma   90.00
#
_symmetry.space_group_name_H-M   'P 1'
#
loop_
_entity.id
_entity.type
_entity.pdbx_description
1 polymer ?
#
loop_
_entity_poly.entity_id
_entity_poly.type
_entity_poly.pdbx_seq_one_letter_code
_entity_poly.pdbx_strand_id
1 'polypeptide(L)'
;YHDAATIEGAAVSDSEALQVLPWPLDVVVLGMGTDGHTASFFPDADNLARLLDPSSQRIVLPVHAASAGEPRLTLSLARIINAAFIALHIEGAEKRTAFEAALGAGARKPIRAVLDATQKPVEVFWAP
;
A
#
# COMPACT_ATOMS: atom_id res chain seq x y z
N TYR A 1 -16.94 13.81 1.53
CA TYR A 1 -17.38 12.61 2.27
C TYR A 1 -18.68 12.16 1.66
N HIS A 2 -18.78 10.92 1.21
CA HIS A 2 -20.01 10.31 0.69
C HIS A 2 -20.28 9.05 1.51
N ASP A 3 -21.56 8.79 1.79
CA ASP A 3 -21.96 7.62 2.55
C ASP A 3 -21.99 6.38 1.64
N ALA A 4 -21.51 5.26 2.19
CA ALA A 4 -21.61 3.96 1.56
C ALA A 4 -22.09 2.93 2.59
N ALA A 5 -23.02 2.06 2.17
CA ALA A 5 -23.59 1.04 3.07
C ALA A 5 -22.58 -0.05 3.47
N THR A 6 -21.55 -0.28 2.64
CA THR A 6 -20.48 -1.24 2.89
C THR A 6 -19.15 -0.69 2.38
N ILE A 7 -18.06 -1.21 2.91
CA ILE A 7 -16.72 -0.84 2.45
C ILE A 7 -16.46 -1.31 1.01
N GLU A 8 -17.06 -2.43 0.59
CA GLU A 8 -17.00 -2.89 -0.79
C GLU A 8 -17.67 -1.90 -1.74
N GLY A 9 -18.84 -1.38 -1.35
CA GLY A 9 -19.56 -0.34 -2.08
C GLY A 9 -18.74 0.95 -2.16
N ALA A 10 -18.14 1.36 -1.05
CA ALA A 10 -17.24 2.51 -1.00
C ALA A 10 -16.05 2.33 -1.96
N ALA A 11 -15.39 1.17 -1.92
CA ALA A 11 -14.24 0.86 -2.78
C ALA A 11 -14.59 0.85 -4.28
N VAL A 12 -15.82 0.43 -4.65
CA VAL A 12 -16.30 0.47 -6.04
C VAL A 12 -16.54 1.91 -6.47
N SER A 13 -17.33 2.66 -5.70
CA SER A 13 -17.63 4.07 -5.96
C SER A 13 -16.35 4.91 -6.08
N ASP A 14 -15.42 4.74 -5.15
CA ASP A 14 -14.13 5.45 -5.18
C ASP A 14 -13.25 5.00 -6.34
N SER A 15 -13.30 3.72 -6.73
CA SER A 15 -12.60 3.27 -7.93
C SER A 15 -13.13 3.94 -9.19
N GLU A 16 -14.44 4.12 -9.31
CA GLU A 16 -15.07 4.78 -10.45
C GLU A 16 -14.76 6.28 -10.45
N ALA A 17 -14.90 6.94 -9.31
CA ALA A 17 -14.63 8.36 -9.15
C ALA A 17 -13.18 8.72 -9.50
N LEU A 18 -12.21 7.86 -9.16
CA LEU A 18 -10.80 8.11 -9.43
C LEU A 18 -10.36 7.77 -10.88
N GLN A 19 -11.23 7.23 -11.73
CA GLN A 19 -10.89 6.96 -13.15
C GLN A 19 -10.58 8.24 -13.94
N VAL A 20 -11.15 9.38 -13.53
CA VAL A 20 -10.99 10.67 -14.21
C VAL A 20 -9.63 11.31 -13.96
N LEU A 21 -8.87 10.81 -12.98
CA LEU A 21 -7.55 11.34 -12.67
C LEU A 21 -6.52 10.91 -13.73
N PRO A 22 -5.46 11.70 -13.95
CA PRO A 22 -4.37 11.28 -14.81
C PRO A 22 -3.63 10.10 -14.15
N TRP A 23 -3.55 8.99 -14.89
CA TRP A 23 -2.78 7.79 -14.53
C TRP A 23 -1.70 7.54 -15.59
N PRO A 24 -0.51 7.01 -15.23
CA PRO A 24 -0.07 6.68 -13.87
C PRO A 24 0.21 7.91 -12.99
N LEU A 25 0.32 7.71 -11.68
CA LEU A 25 0.69 8.78 -10.74
C LEU A 25 2.11 9.28 -11.05
N ASP A 26 2.36 10.58 -10.95
CA ASP A 26 3.73 11.09 -11.04
C ASP A 26 4.53 10.71 -9.79
N VAL A 27 3.93 10.85 -8.60
CA VAL A 27 4.60 10.63 -7.32
C VAL A 27 3.71 9.84 -6.37
N VAL A 28 4.31 8.85 -5.71
CA VAL A 28 3.73 8.18 -4.53
C VAL A 28 4.69 8.35 -3.35
N VAL A 29 4.17 8.78 -2.21
CA VAL A 29 4.89 8.78 -0.93
C VAL A 29 4.24 7.77 0.00
N LEU A 30 5.00 6.74 0.35
CA LEU A 30 4.59 5.66 1.24
C LEU A 30 5.14 5.91 2.65
N GLY A 31 4.37 5.50 3.66
CA GLY A 31 4.87 5.24 5.01
C GLY A 31 5.02 3.74 5.25
N MET A 32 5.52 3.37 6.44
CA MET A 32 5.60 1.95 6.83
C MET A 32 5.30 1.73 8.31
N GLY A 33 4.53 0.68 8.62
CA GLY A 33 4.31 0.12 9.96
C GLY A 33 5.54 -0.60 10.51
N THR A 34 5.64 -0.77 11.84
CA THR A 34 6.71 -1.60 12.45
C THR A 34 6.51 -3.10 12.15
N ASP A 35 5.30 -3.50 11.79
CA ASP A 35 4.93 -4.82 11.28
C ASP A 35 5.30 -5.04 9.80
N GLY A 36 5.74 -3.99 9.10
CA GLY A 36 6.08 -3.96 7.68
C GLY A 36 4.91 -3.65 6.74
N HIS A 37 3.73 -3.25 7.25
CA HIS A 37 2.65 -2.77 6.38
C HIS A 37 3.03 -1.46 5.71
N THR A 38 2.45 -1.20 4.55
CA THR A 38 2.48 0.11 3.87
C THR A 38 1.14 0.31 3.17
N ALA A 39 0.77 1.56 2.84
CA ALA A 39 -0.59 1.91 2.47
C ALA A 39 -1.59 1.30 3.47
N SER A 40 -2.47 0.40 3.05
CA SER A 40 -3.21 -0.48 3.96
C SER A 40 -3.03 -1.96 3.59
N PHE A 41 -1.85 -2.32 3.09
CA PHE A 41 -1.45 -3.70 2.92
C PHE A 41 -0.98 -4.26 4.26
N PHE A 42 -1.92 -4.69 5.10
CA PHE A 42 -1.59 -5.29 6.39
C PHE A 42 -1.17 -6.76 6.21
N PRO A 43 -0.16 -7.25 6.96
CA PRO A 43 0.29 -8.64 6.86
C PRO A 43 -0.82 -9.68 7.17
N ASP A 44 -1.80 -9.31 7.99
CA ASP A 44 -2.93 -10.13 8.42
C ASP A 44 -4.22 -9.86 7.61
N ALA A 45 -4.14 -9.10 6.51
CA ALA A 45 -5.33 -8.83 5.70
C ALA A 45 -5.81 -10.10 4.99
N ASP A 46 -7.09 -10.46 5.17
CA ASP A 46 -7.69 -11.68 4.58
C ASP A 46 -7.59 -11.71 3.05
N ASN A 47 -7.58 -10.52 2.44
CA ASN A 47 -7.53 -10.33 1.00
C ASN A 47 -6.17 -9.81 0.49
N LEU A 48 -5.09 -9.93 1.28
CA LEU A 48 -3.78 -9.37 0.96
C LEU A 48 -3.27 -9.73 -0.44
N ALA A 49 -3.44 -10.99 -0.87
CA ALA A 49 -3.03 -11.43 -2.21
C ALA A 49 -3.72 -10.63 -3.33
N ARG A 50 -4.98 -10.22 -3.15
CA ARG A 50 -5.73 -9.39 -4.10
C ARG A 50 -5.27 -7.93 -4.04
N LEU A 51 -4.92 -7.42 -2.86
CA LEU A 51 -4.37 -6.06 -2.72
C LEU A 51 -3.03 -5.92 -3.42
N LEU A 52 -2.22 -6.98 -3.36
CA LEU A 52 -0.87 -7.09 -3.91
C LEU A 52 -0.81 -7.65 -5.35
N ASP A 53 -1.93 -7.72 -6.06
CA ASP A 53 -1.93 -8.14 -7.47
C ASP A 53 -1.40 -7.01 -8.37
N PRO A 54 -0.23 -7.17 -9.02
CA PRO A 54 0.34 -6.13 -9.88
C PRO A 54 -0.46 -5.92 -11.18
N SER A 55 -1.37 -6.84 -11.51
CA SER A 55 -2.23 -6.78 -12.72
C SER A 55 -3.64 -6.24 -12.44
N SER A 56 -3.93 -5.87 -11.19
CA SER A 56 -5.25 -5.40 -10.76
C SER A 56 -5.73 -4.20 -11.59
N GLN A 57 -6.93 -4.35 -12.17
CA GLN A 57 -7.58 -3.25 -12.90
C GLN A 57 -8.26 -2.25 -11.93
N ARG A 58 -8.51 -2.67 -10.68
CA ARG A 58 -9.15 -1.83 -9.65
C ARG A 58 -8.20 -0.75 -9.16
N ILE A 59 -8.71 0.48 -9.05
CA ILE A 59 -7.95 1.60 -8.47
C ILE A 59 -7.95 1.47 -6.94
N VAL A 60 -9.12 1.28 -6.33
CA VAL A 60 -9.32 1.17 -4.89
C VAL A 60 -9.87 -0.20 -4.51
N LEU A 61 -9.36 -0.78 -3.43
CA LEU A 61 -9.81 -2.04 -2.86
C LEU A 61 -10.19 -1.86 -1.38
N PRO A 62 -11.22 -2.59 -0.91
CA PRO A 62 -11.52 -2.68 0.51
C PRO A 62 -10.47 -3.56 1.19
N VAL A 63 -10.14 -3.27 2.44
CA VAL A 63 -9.18 -4.02 3.25
C VAL A 63 -9.85 -4.40 4.56
N HIS A 64 -9.77 -5.69 4.87
CA HIS A 64 -10.20 -6.28 6.13
C HIS A 64 -8.97 -6.88 6.81
N ALA A 65 -8.58 -6.30 7.94
CA ALA A 65 -7.44 -6.73 8.74
C ALA A 65 -7.76 -6.45 10.21
N ALA A 66 -7.58 -7.44 11.08
CA ALA A 66 -7.86 -7.29 12.50
C ALA A 66 -6.95 -6.23 13.14
N SER A 67 -5.69 -6.16 12.69
CA SER A 67 -4.71 -5.17 13.20
C SER A 67 -5.01 -3.73 12.78
N ALA A 68 -5.88 -3.49 11.79
CA ALA A 68 -6.19 -2.14 11.31
C ALA A 68 -7.11 -1.35 12.26
N GLY A 69 -7.80 -2.05 13.17
CA GLY A 69 -8.78 -1.49 14.12
C GLY A 69 -10.13 -1.11 13.49
N GLU A 70 -10.14 -0.79 12.20
CA GLU A 70 -11.32 -0.42 11.42
C GLU A 70 -11.15 -0.80 9.94
N PRO A 71 -12.24 -0.93 9.17
CA PRO A 71 -12.17 -1.18 7.73
C PRO A 71 -11.41 -0.07 6.99
N ARG A 72 -10.52 -0.43 6.04
CA ARG A 72 -9.70 0.54 5.29
C ARG A 72 -9.90 0.44 3.78
N LEU A 73 -9.86 1.56 3.08
CA LEU A 73 -9.70 1.59 1.63
C LEU A 73 -8.23 1.77 1.29
N THR A 74 -7.79 1.15 0.19
CA THR A 74 -6.40 1.26 -0.25
C THR A 74 -6.31 1.32 -1.77
N LEU A 75 -5.31 2.04 -2.28
CA LEU A 75 -4.92 1.92 -3.68
C LEU A 75 -4.36 0.52 -3.91
N SER A 76 -4.70 -0.10 -5.04
CA SER A 76 -4.11 -1.39 -5.40
C SER A 76 -2.60 -1.26 -5.61
N LEU A 77 -1.87 -2.37 -5.42
CA LEU A 77 -0.43 -2.40 -5.70
C LEU A 77 -0.13 -1.93 -7.12
N ALA A 78 -0.94 -2.36 -8.10
CA ALA A 78 -0.83 -1.96 -9.50
C ALA A 78 -0.81 -0.43 -9.68
N ARG A 79 -1.58 0.33 -8.90
CA ARG A 79 -1.56 1.80 -8.99
C ARG A 79 -0.32 2.43 -8.34
N ILE A 80 0.20 1.82 -7.28
CA ILE A 80 1.39 2.30 -6.56
C ILE A 80 2.66 2.04 -7.40
N ILE A 81 2.88 0.82 -7.89
CA ILE A 81 4.14 0.43 -8.54
C ILE A 81 4.35 1.07 -9.92
N ASN A 82 3.28 1.57 -10.53
CA ASN A 82 3.35 2.23 -11.84
C ASN A 82 3.71 3.73 -11.75
N ALA A 83 3.76 4.30 -10.54
CA ALA A 83 4.05 5.72 -10.35
C ALA A 83 5.42 6.13 -10.92
N ALA A 84 5.59 7.35 -11.42
CA ALA A 84 6.87 7.81 -11.99
C ALA A 84 8.00 7.88 -10.95
N PHE A 85 7.65 8.22 -9.72
CA PHE A 85 8.55 8.26 -8.57
C PHE A 85 7.86 7.66 -7.33
N ILE A 86 8.61 6.87 -6.55
CA ILE A 86 8.11 6.26 -5.31
C ILE A 86 9.10 6.58 -4.20
N ALA A 87 8.65 7.32 -3.19
CA ALA A 87 9.37 7.53 -1.95
C ALA A 87 8.79 6.66 -0.84
N LEU A 88 9.67 6.10 -0.01
CA LEU A 88 9.33 5.56 1.30
C LEU A 88 9.86 6.52 2.37
N HIS A 89 8.97 7.13 3.13
CA HIS A 89 9.31 7.99 4.25
C HIS A 89 9.05 7.27 5.59
N ILE A 90 10.10 7.14 6.40
CA ILE A 90 10.04 6.49 7.72
C ILE A 90 10.83 7.30 8.76
N GLU A 91 10.33 7.36 9.98
CA GLU A 91 10.94 8.13 11.06
C GLU A 91 11.24 7.24 12.28
N GLY A 92 12.33 7.52 12.98
CA GLY A 92 12.71 6.83 14.20
C GLY A 92 13.48 5.52 13.99
N ALA A 93 14.24 5.14 15.01
CA ALA A 93 15.07 3.93 15.00
C ALA A 93 14.25 2.63 14.87
N GLU A 94 13.03 2.60 15.44
CA GLU A 94 12.14 1.43 15.37
C GLU A 94 11.71 1.14 13.93
N LYS A 95 11.36 2.17 13.15
CA LYS A 95 10.97 2.01 11.74
C LYS A 95 12.13 1.60 10.88
N ARG A 96 13.33 2.14 11.14
CA ARG A 96 14.55 1.71 10.45
C ARG A 96 14.83 0.23 10.68
N THR A 97 14.78 -0.21 11.93
CA THR A 97 14.98 -1.63 12.29
C THR A 97 13.93 -2.52 11.62
N ALA A 98 12.66 -2.12 11.63
CA ALA A 98 11.59 -2.86 10.96
C ALA A 98 11.80 -2.93 9.43
N PHE A 99 12.30 -1.86 8.82
CA PHE A 99 12.58 -1.81 7.38
C PHE A 99 13.74 -2.75 7.01
N GLU A 100 14.85 -2.67 7.74
CA GLU A 100 16.00 -3.58 7.56
C GLU A 100 15.58 -5.05 7.74
N ALA A 101 14.72 -5.35 8.73
CA ALA A 101 14.17 -6.68 8.93
C ALA A 101 13.27 -7.14 7.76
N ALA A 102 12.47 -6.23 7.17
CA ALA A 102 11.64 -6.52 6.00
C ALA A 102 12.48 -6.82 4.73
N LEU A 103 13.73 -6.36 4.68
CA LEU A 103 14.68 -6.67 3.60
C LEU A 103 15.41 -8.01 3.80
N GLY A 104 15.40 -8.56 5.02
CA GLY A 104 16.03 -9.84 5.36
C GLY A 104 15.32 -11.07 4.80
N ALA A 105 15.80 -12.25 5.19
CA ALA A 105 15.30 -13.56 4.73
C ALA A 105 14.01 -14.04 5.43
N GLY A 106 13.35 -13.17 6.22
CA GLY A 106 12.16 -13.52 6.99
C GLY A 106 10.88 -13.63 6.14
N ALA A 107 9.73 -13.73 6.81
CA ALA A 107 8.44 -13.70 6.16
C ALA A 107 8.28 -12.43 5.31
N ARG A 108 7.86 -12.59 4.05
CA ARG A 108 7.77 -11.49 3.09
C ARG A 108 6.76 -10.46 3.57
N LYS A 109 7.25 -9.27 3.92
CA LYS A 109 6.43 -8.16 4.40
C LYS A 109 5.75 -7.40 3.26
N PRO A 110 4.60 -6.74 3.48
CA PRO A 110 3.93 -5.97 2.45
C PRO A 110 4.80 -4.88 1.80
N ILE A 111 5.62 -4.15 2.57
CA ILE A 111 6.59 -3.22 1.98
C ILE A 111 7.58 -3.92 1.04
N ARG A 112 8.02 -5.13 1.38
CA ARG A 112 8.92 -5.92 0.52
C ARG A 112 8.23 -6.34 -0.78
N ALA A 113 6.93 -6.65 -0.74
CA ALA A 113 6.16 -6.92 -1.95
C ALA A 113 6.11 -5.71 -2.90
N VAL A 114 6.00 -4.48 -2.38
CA VAL A 114 6.09 -3.25 -3.18
C VAL A 114 7.47 -3.13 -3.83
N LEU A 115 8.54 -3.29 -3.04
CA LEU A 115 9.93 -3.18 -3.51
C LEU A 115 10.27 -4.20 -4.59
N ASP A 116 9.76 -5.42 -4.48
CA ASP A 116 10.02 -6.49 -5.45
C ASP A 116 9.20 -6.33 -6.74
N ALA A 117 8.01 -5.73 -6.67
CA ALA A 117 7.09 -5.63 -7.79
C ALA A 117 7.31 -4.38 -8.66
N THR A 118 7.88 -3.31 -8.09
CA THR A 118 8.22 -2.11 -8.84
C THR A 118 9.40 -2.33 -9.79
N GLN A 119 9.32 -1.75 -10.99
CA GLN A 119 10.44 -1.69 -11.92
C GLN A 119 11.33 -0.46 -11.70
N LYS A 120 10.88 0.50 -10.88
CA LYS A 120 11.58 1.74 -10.57
C LYS A 120 12.15 1.66 -9.16
N PRO A 121 13.32 2.28 -8.89
CA PRO A 121 13.87 2.33 -7.54
C PRO A 121 12.90 3.05 -6.61
N VAL A 122 12.79 2.57 -5.38
CA VAL A 122 12.10 3.27 -4.29
C VAL A 122 13.15 4.04 -3.51
N GLU A 123 12.99 5.36 -3.43
CA GLU A 123 13.88 6.20 -2.64
C GLU A 123 13.45 6.19 -1.17
N VAL A 124 14.36 5.80 -0.29
CA VAL A 124 14.08 5.70 1.15
C VAL A 124 14.60 6.94 1.85
N PHE A 125 13.68 7.72 2.40
CA PHE A 125 13.95 8.89 3.24
C PHE A 125 13.74 8.48 4.70
N TRP A 126 14.81 8.57 5.49
CA TRP A 126 14.76 8.27 6.92
C TRP A 126 15.30 9.43 7.75
N ALA A 127 14.61 9.72 8.86
CA ALA A 127 15.04 10.67 9.87
C ALA A 127 15.06 10.02 11.27
N PRO A 128 16.01 10.41 12.14
CA PRO A 128 16.15 9.85 13.49
C PRO A 128 15.00 10.20 14.42
#